data_AF-A0A5N5ECJ0-F1
#
_entry.id   AF-A0A5N5ECJ0-F1
#
_cell.length_a   1.000
_cell.length_b   1.000
_cell.length_c   1.000
_cell.angle_alpha   90.00
_cell.angle_beta   90.00
_cell.angle_gamma   90.00
#
_symmetry.space_group_name_H-M   'P 1'
#
loop_
_entity.id
_entity.type
_entity.pdbx_description
1 polymer ?
#
loop_
_entity_poly.entity_id
_entity_poly.type
_entity_poly.pdbx_seq_one_letter_code
_entity_poly.pdbx_strand_id
1 'polypeptide(L)'
;MSRTRAHRRAAALAVAAAVPLLGGCGIQETDPIEAGGPATVEAFYNRDDDMMLFFRTPDGGLNPVLRTVRSSAGFNGDYVEPGSATPPGPPRTEKTVLALLAGPREEDRAAGLTTALPLALPGTTVTVKTTPGGTVTTDLPFPLKDLDTTARHQLTCTIAYSRASDGKVVVKLRGQDGASSSDTCGLAP
;
A
#
# COMPACT_ATOMS: atom_id res chain seq x y z
N MET A 1 38.98 35.29 -90.40
CA MET A 1 38.68 36.70 -90.80
C MET A 1 37.66 37.27 -89.81
N SER A 2 37.87 38.53 -89.42
CA SER A 2 37.14 39.37 -88.43
C SER A 2 35.61 39.14 -88.37
N ARG A 3 34.89 39.41 -87.27
CA ARG A 3 34.74 40.74 -86.64
C ARG A 3 34.33 40.69 -85.17
N THR A 4 35.00 41.54 -84.40
CA THR A 4 34.62 42.15 -83.13
C THR A 4 33.29 42.92 -83.23
N ARG A 5 32.49 42.91 -82.16
CA ARG A 5 32.04 44.13 -81.46
C ARG A 5 31.31 43.82 -80.16
N ALA A 6 31.86 44.38 -79.09
CA ALA A 6 31.24 44.54 -77.79
C ALA A 6 30.10 45.56 -77.86
N HIS A 7 29.02 45.33 -77.12
CA HIS A 7 28.21 46.41 -76.58
C HIS A 7 27.85 46.11 -75.12
N ARG A 8 28.56 46.82 -74.24
CA ARG A 8 28.16 47.10 -72.86
C ARG A 8 26.83 47.84 -72.91
N ARG A 9 25.83 47.36 -72.18
CA ARG A 9 24.86 48.22 -71.50
C ARG A 9 24.64 47.67 -70.10
N ALA A 10 25.11 48.47 -69.14
CA ALA A 10 24.78 48.35 -67.74
C ALA A 10 23.28 48.52 -67.57
N ALA A 11 22.66 47.60 -66.84
CA ALA A 11 21.42 47.86 -66.12
C ALA A 11 21.65 47.31 -64.70
N ALA A 12 21.99 48.24 -63.81
CA ALA A 12 22.01 47.98 -62.37
C ALA A 12 20.59 47.63 -61.95
N LEU A 13 20.35 46.37 -61.61
CA LEU A 13 19.12 45.94 -60.95
C LEU A 13 19.43 45.69 -59.48
N ALA A 14 18.86 46.60 -58.70
CA ALA A 14 18.68 46.65 -57.26
C ALA A 14 19.04 45.37 -56.47
N VAL A 15 20.04 45.52 -55.61
CA VAL A 15 20.17 44.72 -54.39
C VAL A 15 19.00 45.08 -53.48
N ALA A 16 17.98 44.23 -53.44
CA ALA A 16 17.04 44.16 -52.33
C ALA A 16 17.31 42.85 -51.61
N ALA A 17 18.24 42.90 -50.65
CA ALA A 17 18.51 41.77 -49.77
C ALA A 17 17.22 41.42 -49.01
N ALA A 18 16.76 40.20 -49.23
CA ALA A 18 15.71 39.57 -48.47
C ALA A 18 16.14 39.45 -47.00
N VAL A 19 15.41 40.08 -46.10
CA VAL A 19 15.38 39.72 -44.68
C VAL A 19 13.89 39.60 -44.30
N PRO A 20 13.30 38.39 -44.30
CA PRO A 20 12.05 38.21 -43.61
C PRO A 20 12.34 38.37 -42.12
N LEU A 21 11.88 39.48 -41.54
CA LEU A 21 11.80 39.65 -40.10
C LEU A 21 10.85 38.55 -39.59
N LEU A 22 11.44 37.43 -39.16
CA LEU A 22 10.80 36.43 -38.31
C LEU A 22 10.51 37.08 -36.95
N GLY A 23 9.55 38.01 -36.94
CA GLY A 23 8.93 38.49 -35.72
C GLY A 23 8.00 37.40 -35.22
N GLY A 24 8.55 36.41 -34.51
CA GLY A 24 7.72 35.63 -33.59
C GLY A 24 7.08 36.62 -32.63
N CYS A 25 5.75 36.56 -32.47
CA CYS A 25 5.05 37.29 -31.41
C CYS A 25 5.76 36.93 -30.10
N GLY A 26 6.36 37.92 -29.43
CA GLY A 26 7.11 37.72 -28.19
C GLY A 26 6.19 37.13 -27.13
N ILE A 27 6.22 35.81 -26.97
CA ILE A 27 5.66 35.16 -25.80
C ILE A 27 6.65 35.47 -24.68
N GLN A 28 6.22 36.26 -23.71
CA GLN A 28 6.98 36.54 -22.50
C GLN A 28 7.37 35.19 -21.89
N GLU A 29 8.67 34.96 -21.62
CA GLU A 29 9.07 33.81 -20.81
C GLU A 29 8.40 33.97 -19.45
N THR A 30 7.35 33.20 -19.21
CA THR A 30 6.77 33.06 -17.88
C THR A 30 7.69 32.14 -17.11
N ASP A 31 8.19 32.59 -15.97
CA ASP A 31 8.97 31.74 -15.08
C ASP A 31 8.21 30.44 -14.81
N PRO A 32 8.90 29.29 -14.75
CA PRO A 32 8.27 28.04 -14.39
C PRO A 32 7.62 28.19 -13.02
N ILE A 33 6.30 27.98 -12.98
CA ILE A 33 5.56 27.88 -11.73
C ILE A 33 5.85 26.49 -11.18
N GLU A 34 6.29 26.42 -9.93
CA GLU A 34 6.51 25.15 -9.25
C GLU A 34 5.23 24.30 -9.34
N ALA A 35 5.36 23.11 -9.92
CA ALA A 35 4.28 22.14 -9.89
C ALA A 35 3.96 21.89 -8.42
N GLY A 36 2.69 22.04 -8.03
CA GLY A 36 2.26 21.79 -6.66
C GLY A 36 2.82 20.46 -6.15
N GLY A 37 3.17 20.42 -4.86
CA GLY A 37 3.74 19.24 -4.22
C GLY A 37 2.93 17.96 -4.52
N PRO A 38 3.55 16.78 -4.39
CA PRO A 38 2.88 15.52 -4.69
C PRO A 38 1.57 15.41 -3.90
N ALA A 39 0.55 14.83 -4.52
CA ALA A 39 -0.69 14.52 -3.83
C ALA A 39 -0.39 13.57 -2.66
N THR A 40 -0.66 14.01 -1.44
CA THR A 40 -0.61 13.15 -0.26
C THR A 40 -1.93 12.41 -0.15
N VAL A 41 -1.92 11.08 -0.29
CA VAL A 41 -3.06 10.24 0.07
C VAL A 41 -2.82 9.75 1.48
N GLU A 42 -3.61 10.22 2.43
CA GLU A 42 -3.73 9.56 3.72
C GLU A 42 -4.38 8.20 3.45
N ALA A 43 -3.59 7.12 3.56
CA ALA A 43 -4.13 5.77 3.58
C ALA A 43 -4.91 5.61 4.89
N PHE A 44 -6.17 6.06 4.91
CA PHE A 44 -7.01 5.95 6.08
C PHE A 44 -7.25 4.49 6.38
N TYR A 45 -6.64 4.00 7.46
CA TYR A 45 -6.98 2.69 8.01
C TYR A 45 -8.43 2.74 8.50
N ASN A 46 -9.34 2.13 7.75
CA ASN A 46 -10.73 1.98 8.18
C ASN A 46 -10.90 0.60 8.82
N ARG A 47 -10.93 0.54 10.15
CA ARG A 47 -11.08 -0.73 10.88
C ARG A 47 -12.39 -1.48 10.54
N ASP A 48 -13.41 -0.79 10.06
CA ASP A 48 -14.67 -1.44 9.67
C ASP A 48 -14.51 -2.29 8.41
N ASP A 49 -13.60 -1.92 7.51
CA ASP A 49 -13.42 -2.57 6.21
C ASP A 49 -12.03 -3.18 6.00
N ASP A 50 -11.03 -2.80 6.79
CA ASP A 50 -9.63 -3.16 6.57
C ASP A 50 -9.05 -4.05 7.67
N MET A 51 -8.25 -5.01 7.25
CA MET A 51 -7.31 -5.75 8.08
C MET A 51 -5.93 -5.09 7.97
N MET A 52 -5.32 -4.75 9.10
CA MET A 52 -3.91 -4.36 9.15
C MET A 52 -3.07 -5.59 9.48
N LEU A 53 -2.30 -6.06 8.52
CA LEU A 53 -1.39 -7.21 8.66
C LEU A 53 0.05 -6.71 8.75
N PHE A 54 0.81 -7.19 9.71
CA PHE A 54 2.23 -6.85 9.80
C PHE A 54 3.06 -7.94 9.12
N PHE A 55 3.91 -7.58 8.17
CA PHE A 55 4.83 -8.52 7.51
C PHE A 55 6.28 -8.15 7.77
N ARG A 56 7.16 -9.14 7.72
CA ARG A 56 8.59 -8.95 7.97
C ARG A 56 9.26 -8.33 6.75
N THR A 57 9.98 -7.23 6.96
CA THR A 57 10.80 -6.58 5.94
C THR A 57 12.18 -7.26 5.80
N PRO A 58 12.92 -7.01 4.70
CA PRO A 58 14.25 -7.62 4.49
C PRO A 58 15.28 -7.31 5.59
N ASP A 59 15.17 -6.15 6.24
CA ASP A 59 15.98 -5.72 7.39
C ASP A 59 15.53 -6.33 8.73
N GLY A 60 14.49 -7.17 8.72
CA GLY A 60 14.00 -7.89 9.90
C GLY A 60 12.95 -7.14 10.73
N GLY A 61 12.61 -5.91 10.34
CA GLY A 61 11.53 -5.12 10.92
C GLY A 61 10.13 -5.62 10.53
N LEU A 62 9.11 -4.87 10.96
CA LEU A 62 7.71 -5.12 10.60
C LEU A 62 7.15 -3.94 9.79
N ASN A 63 6.50 -4.24 8.68
CA ASN A 63 5.81 -3.27 7.84
C ASN A 63 4.30 -3.53 7.87
N PRO A 64 3.46 -2.53 8.21
CA PRO A 64 2.01 -2.67 8.14
C PRO A 64 1.52 -2.71 6.69
N VAL A 65 0.60 -3.61 6.41
CA VAL A 65 -0.02 -3.81 5.11
C VAL A 65 -1.54 -3.85 5.27
N LEU A 66 -2.23 -2.93 4.60
CA LEU A 66 -3.68 -2.86 4.61
C LEU A 66 -4.29 -3.87 3.62
N ARG A 67 -5.34 -4.54 4.08
CA ARG A 67 -6.11 -5.52 3.30
C ARG A 67 -7.59 -5.25 3.48
N THR A 68 -8.21 -4.68 2.46
CA THR A 68 -9.65 -4.43 2.48
C THR A 68 -10.43 -5.74 2.35
N VAL A 69 -11.37 -5.95 3.26
CA VAL A 69 -12.31 -7.06 3.35
C VAL A 69 -13.64 -6.62 2.76
N ARG A 70 -13.63 -6.00 1.58
CA ARG A 70 -14.89 -5.77 0.88
C ARG A 70 -15.48 -7.13 0.55
N SER A 71 -16.67 -7.42 1.08
CA SER A 71 -17.65 -8.18 0.30
C SER A 71 -17.70 -7.48 -1.03
N SER A 72 -17.40 -8.16 -2.12
CA SER A 72 -17.46 -7.59 -3.46
C SER A 72 -18.83 -6.96 -3.66
N ALA A 73 -18.96 -5.64 -3.46
CA ALA A 73 -20.01 -4.87 -4.08
C ALA A 73 -19.65 -4.95 -5.56
N GLY A 74 -20.19 -5.99 -6.21
CA GLY A 74 -19.82 -6.37 -7.55
C GLY A 74 -20.05 -5.21 -8.48
N PHE A 75 -19.04 -4.85 -9.26
CA PHE A 75 -19.22 -4.10 -10.51
C PHE A 75 -19.80 -5.01 -11.61
N ASN A 76 -20.69 -5.94 -11.25
CA ASN A 76 -21.39 -6.86 -12.14
C ASN A 76 -22.72 -7.30 -11.49
N GLY A 77 -23.75 -6.46 -11.61
CA GLY A 77 -25.00 -6.96 -12.21
C GLY A 77 -26.13 -7.52 -11.35
N ASP A 78 -26.10 -7.50 -10.01
CA ASP A 78 -27.31 -7.75 -9.22
C ASP A 78 -27.54 -6.61 -8.22
N TYR A 79 -28.67 -5.92 -8.37
CA TYR A 79 -29.13 -4.90 -7.43
C TYR A 79 -29.28 -5.53 -6.05
N VAL A 80 -28.34 -5.26 -5.14
CA VAL A 80 -28.55 -5.51 -3.72
C VAL A 80 -29.54 -4.47 -3.23
N GLU A 81 -30.74 -4.92 -2.84
CA GLU A 81 -31.80 -4.08 -2.27
C GLU A 81 -31.22 -3.26 -1.10
N PRO A 82 -31.30 -1.90 -1.12
CA PRO A 82 -30.75 -1.06 -0.08
C PRO A 82 -31.64 -1.16 1.18
N GLY A 83 -31.37 -2.18 1.99
CA GLY A 83 -32.10 -2.46 3.23
C GLY A 83 -31.70 -3.76 3.93
N SER A 84 -31.05 -4.69 3.21
CA SER A 84 -30.79 -6.06 3.73
C SER A 84 -29.33 -6.36 4.07
N ALA A 85 -28.39 -5.48 3.67
CA ALA A 85 -26.99 -5.63 4.02
C ALA A 85 -26.72 -4.84 5.30
N THR A 86 -26.65 -5.52 6.44
CA THR A 86 -25.90 -4.99 7.59
C THR A 86 -24.52 -4.60 7.07
N PRO A 87 -24.06 -3.36 7.27
CA PRO A 87 -22.69 -2.99 6.94
C PRO A 87 -21.78 -4.05 7.57
N PRO A 88 -20.85 -4.66 6.82
CA PRO A 88 -19.93 -5.60 7.44
C PRO A 88 -19.25 -4.86 8.59
N GLY A 89 -19.47 -5.33 9.81
CA GLY A 89 -18.70 -4.84 10.95
C GLY A 89 -17.23 -5.21 10.78
N PRO A 90 -16.34 -4.70 11.66
CA PRO A 90 -14.91 -4.94 11.58
C PRO A 90 -14.57 -6.41 11.29
N PRO A 91 -13.56 -6.71 10.45
CA PRO A 91 -13.10 -8.06 10.23
C PRO A 91 -12.83 -8.77 11.56
N ARG A 92 -13.40 -9.98 11.72
CA ARG A 92 -13.16 -10.77 12.93
C ARG A 92 -11.66 -11.01 13.10
N THR A 93 -11.15 -10.89 14.32
CA THR A 93 -9.71 -11.08 14.61
C THR A 93 -9.20 -12.44 14.14
N GLU A 94 -10.01 -13.50 14.26
CA GLU A 94 -9.68 -14.83 13.73
C GLU A 94 -9.39 -14.79 12.23
N LYS A 95 -10.22 -14.07 11.45
CA LYS A 95 -10.03 -13.89 10.01
C LYS A 95 -8.76 -13.12 9.71
N THR A 96 -8.47 -12.07 10.49
CA THR A 96 -7.23 -11.29 10.38
C THR A 96 -5.99 -12.14 10.64
N VAL A 97 -6.00 -12.97 11.69
CA VAL A 97 -4.89 -13.90 12.00
C VAL A 97 -4.74 -14.95 10.91
N LEU A 98 -5.83 -15.53 10.41
CA LEU A 98 -5.75 -16.49 9.30
C LEU A 98 -5.20 -15.86 8.03
N ALA A 99 -5.56 -14.61 7.72
CA ALA A 99 -4.99 -13.87 6.60
C ALA A 99 -3.47 -13.62 6.77
N LEU A 100 -3.03 -13.33 7.99
CA LEU A 100 -1.60 -13.21 8.31
C LEU A 100 -0.86 -14.54 8.10
N LEU A 101 -1.44 -15.64 8.57
CA LEU A 101 -0.84 -16.97 8.45
C LEU A 101 -0.87 -17.53 7.02
N ALA A 102 -1.73 -17.00 6.14
CA ALA A 102 -1.65 -17.26 4.70
C ALA A 102 -0.40 -16.63 4.07
N GLY A 103 0.23 -15.67 4.77
CA GLY A 103 1.45 -14.99 4.35
C GLY A 103 1.22 -13.80 3.41
N PRO A 104 2.31 -13.13 3.00
CA PRO A 104 2.26 -12.02 2.06
C PRO A 104 1.67 -12.45 0.70
N ARG A 105 1.04 -11.53 -0.01
CA ARG A 105 0.59 -11.75 -1.40
C ARG A 105 1.75 -11.56 -2.39
N GLU A 106 1.52 -11.83 -3.68
CA GLU A 106 2.57 -11.70 -4.70
C GLU A 106 3.10 -10.27 -4.78
N GLU A 107 2.23 -9.27 -4.68
CA GLU A 107 2.60 -7.85 -4.64
C GLU A 107 3.48 -7.49 -3.44
N ASP A 108 3.21 -8.06 -2.26
CA ASP A 108 4.00 -7.85 -1.05
C ASP A 108 5.38 -8.50 -1.18
N ARG A 109 5.43 -9.72 -1.72
CA ARG A 109 6.69 -10.45 -1.96
C ARG A 109 7.54 -9.74 -3.00
N ALA A 110 6.93 -9.16 -4.03
CA ALA A 110 7.62 -8.32 -5.01
C ALA A 110 8.23 -7.06 -4.35
N ALA A 111 7.62 -6.55 -3.29
CA ALA A 111 8.17 -5.49 -2.44
C ALA A 111 9.19 -6.00 -1.38
N GLY A 112 9.56 -7.29 -1.42
CA GLY A 112 10.52 -7.90 -0.49
C GLY A 112 9.94 -8.29 0.87
N LEU A 113 8.61 -8.19 1.06
CA LEU A 113 7.98 -8.57 2.32
C LEU A 113 7.89 -10.09 2.45
N THR A 114 8.19 -10.58 3.65
CA THR A 114 8.14 -12.00 4.02
C THR A 114 7.28 -12.19 5.28
N THR A 115 7.11 -13.44 5.71
CA THR A 115 6.51 -13.73 7.02
C THR A 115 7.55 -14.44 7.90
N ALA A 116 7.58 -14.11 9.19
CA ALA A 116 8.33 -14.85 10.20
C ALA A 116 7.51 -16.03 10.78
N LEU A 117 6.27 -16.20 10.35
CA LEU A 117 5.33 -17.18 10.90
C LEU A 117 5.25 -18.45 10.05
N PRO A 118 4.99 -19.61 10.68
CA PRO A 118 4.57 -20.80 9.95
C PRO A 118 3.32 -20.52 9.12
N LEU A 119 3.33 -20.99 7.87
CA LEU A 119 2.16 -20.84 7.00
C LEU A 119 1.03 -21.77 7.46
N ALA A 120 -0.19 -21.26 7.45
CA ALA A 120 -1.37 -22.07 7.77
C ALA A 120 -1.65 -23.09 6.65
N LEU A 121 -1.89 -24.33 7.04
CA LEU A 121 -2.43 -25.35 6.16
C LEU A 121 -3.94 -25.13 5.93
N PRO A 122 -4.51 -25.60 4.82
CA PRO A 122 -5.96 -25.61 4.63
C PRO A 122 -6.68 -26.28 5.81
N GLY A 123 -7.74 -25.64 6.33
CA GLY A 123 -8.49 -26.12 7.50
C GLY A 123 -7.91 -25.70 8.85
N THR A 124 -6.82 -24.93 8.88
CA THR A 124 -6.30 -24.32 10.11
C THR A 124 -7.36 -23.48 10.80
N THR A 125 -7.55 -23.70 12.10
CA THR A 125 -8.49 -22.94 12.92
C THR A 125 -7.71 -22.15 13.98
N VAL A 126 -8.12 -20.90 14.18
CA VAL A 126 -7.61 -20.02 15.24
C VAL A 126 -8.77 -19.66 16.15
N THR A 127 -8.56 -19.74 17.45
CA THR A 127 -9.58 -19.32 18.44
C THR A 127 -9.14 -18.05 19.13
N VAL A 128 -9.99 -17.02 19.13
CA VAL A 128 -9.73 -15.78 19.87
C VAL A 128 -10.79 -15.61 20.95
N LYS A 129 -10.34 -15.26 22.15
CA LYS A 129 -11.18 -14.99 23.31
C LYS A 129 -10.84 -13.63 23.86
N THR A 130 -11.84 -12.78 24.05
CA THR A 130 -11.66 -11.48 24.69
C THR A 130 -12.15 -11.58 26.12
N THR A 131 -11.31 -11.21 27.09
CA THR A 131 -11.72 -11.18 28.50
C THR A 131 -12.33 -9.81 28.86
N PRO A 132 -13.23 -9.76 29.86
CA PRO A 132 -13.57 -8.51 30.52
C PRO A 132 -12.27 -7.83 31.02
N GLY A 133 -12.04 -6.58 30.64
CA GLY A 133 -10.75 -5.89 30.85
C GLY A 133 -9.90 -5.70 29.60
N GLY A 134 -10.35 -6.21 28.44
CA GLY A 134 -9.80 -5.84 27.13
C GLY A 134 -8.60 -6.65 26.66
N THR A 135 -8.12 -7.63 27.44
CA THR A 135 -7.06 -8.55 26.98
C THR A 135 -7.61 -9.52 25.94
N VAL A 136 -6.84 -9.73 24.87
CA VAL A 136 -7.21 -10.59 23.75
C VAL A 136 -6.33 -11.83 23.79
N THR A 137 -6.92 -12.98 24.10
CA THR A 137 -6.21 -14.26 24.13
C THR A 137 -6.41 -15.00 22.81
N THR A 138 -5.32 -15.40 22.16
CA THR A 138 -5.35 -16.10 20.87
C THR A 138 -4.67 -17.46 21.00
N ASP A 139 -5.41 -18.52 20.68
CA ASP A 139 -4.92 -19.90 20.64
C ASP A 139 -4.40 -20.20 19.22
N LEU A 140 -3.10 -20.44 19.12
CA LEU A 140 -2.37 -20.62 17.86
C LEU A 140 -2.33 -22.10 17.44
N PRO A 141 -2.26 -22.37 16.13
CA PRO A 141 -2.25 -23.73 15.58
C PRO A 141 -0.84 -24.34 15.52
N PHE A 142 0.15 -23.75 16.18
CA PHE A 142 1.54 -24.22 16.21
C PHE A 142 2.19 -23.94 17.58
N PRO A 143 3.37 -24.56 17.87
CA PRO A 143 4.14 -24.28 19.08
C PRO A 143 4.56 -22.81 19.17
N LEU A 144 4.41 -22.19 20.34
CA LEU A 144 4.82 -20.80 20.56
C LEU A 144 6.30 -20.67 20.93
N LYS A 145 6.91 -21.71 21.52
CA LYS A 145 8.32 -21.70 21.92
C LYS A 145 9.28 -21.54 20.74
N ASP A 146 8.89 -22.05 19.56
CA ASP A 146 9.74 -22.05 18.36
C ASP A 146 9.70 -20.71 17.61
N LEU A 147 8.81 -19.80 18.01
CA LEU A 147 8.73 -18.47 17.40
C LEU A 147 9.83 -17.57 17.95
N ASP A 148 10.51 -16.88 17.04
CA ASP A 148 11.39 -15.77 17.41
C ASP A 148 10.60 -14.52 17.86
N THR A 149 11.33 -13.50 18.30
CA THR A 149 10.72 -12.25 18.78
C THR A 149 9.97 -11.52 17.66
N THR A 150 10.49 -11.53 16.42
CA THR A 150 9.84 -10.88 15.28
C THR A 150 8.51 -11.55 14.94
N ALA A 151 8.46 -12.89 14.91
CA ALA A 151 7.25 -13.67 14.71
C ALA A 151 6.19 -13.39 15.79
N ARG A 152 6.60 -13.35 17.08
CA ARG A 152 5.71 -12.97 18.17
C ARG A 152 5.18 -11.54 18.01
N HIS A 153 6.04 -10.57 17.69
CA HIS A 153 5.61 -9.19 17.44
C HIS A 153 4.68 -9.08 16.22
N GLN A 154 4.94 -9.85 15.16
CA GLN A 154 4.12 -9.90 13.95
C GLN A 154 2.68 -10.30 14.29
N LEU A 155 2.51 -11.35 15.11
CA LEU A 155 1.22 -11.78 15.63
C LEU A 155 0.58 -10.73 16.55
N THR A 156 1.33 -10.28 17.56
CA THR A 156 0.84 -9.33 18.58
C THR A 156 0.33 -8.04 17.95
N CYS A 157 1.08 -7.42 17.04
CA CYS A 157 0.67 -6.18 16.39
C CYS A 157 -0.55 -6.38 15.47
N THR A 158 -0.57 -7.45 14.68
CA THR A 158 -1.73 -7.75 13.82
C THR A 158 -3.00 -7.96 14.65
N ILE A 159 -2.92 -8.71 15.77
CA ILE A 159 -4.05 -8.95 16.66
C ILE A 159 -4.49 -7.64 17.35
N ALA A 160 -3.53 -6.86 17.85
CA ALA A 160 -3.81 -5.62 18.57
C ALA A 160 -4.54 -4.60 17.67
N TYR A 161 -4.06 -4.37 16.44
CA TYR A 161 -4.70 -3.44 15.50
C TYR A 161 -6.07 -3.91 15.01
N SER A 162 -6.33 -5.22 14.96
CA SER A 162 -7.69 -5.73 14.72
C SER A 162 -8.68 -5.37 15.83
N ARG A 163 -8.18 -5.03 17.03
CA ARG A 163 -8.96 -4.83 18.27
C ARG A 163 -9.06 -3.37 18.67
N ALA A 164 -8.03 -2.57 18.44
CA ALA A 164 -8.02 -1.13 18.66
C ALA A 164 -7.13 -0.46 17.61
N SER A 165 -7.57 0.69 17.09
CA SER A 165 -6.83 1.44 16.06
C SER A 165 -5.48 1.99 16.52
N ASP A 166 -5.26 2.08 17.83
CA ASP A 166 -3.99 2.51 18.43
C ASP A 166 -3.03 1.36 18.73
N GLY A 167 -3.44 0.11 18.50
CA GLY A 167 -2.60 -1.08 18.76
C GLY A 167 -2.23 -1.32 20.22
N LYS A 168 -2.84 -0.60 21.19
CA LYS A 168 -2.41 -0.65 22.60
C LYS A 168 -3.00 -1.79 23.43
N VAL A 169 -3.82 -2.64 22.81
CA VAL A 169 -4.44 -3.79 23.48
C VAL A 169 -3.38 -4.83 23.87
N VAL A 170 -3.49 -5.36 25.09
CA VAL A 170 -2.67 -6.49 25.55
C VAL A 170 -3.12 -7.76 24.83
N VAL A 171 -2.18 -8.42 24.16
CA VAL A 171 -2.40 -9.68 23.45
C VAL A 171 -1.72 -10.80 24.21
N LYS A 172 -2.49 -11.83 24.54
CA LYS A 172 -2.00 -13.08 25.11
C LYS A 172 -1.99 -14.17 24.05
N LEU A 173 -0.82 -14.69 23.71
CA LEU A 173 -0.68 -15.81 22.78
C LEU A 173 -0.61 -17.12 23.56
N ARG A 174 -1.22 -18.18 23.04
CA ARG A 174 -1.07 -19.55 23.54
C ARG A 174 -0.77 -20.49 22.38
N GLY A 175 0.36 -21.20 22.45
CA GLY A 175 0.73 -22.21 21.46
C GLY A 175 0.12 -23.58 21.76
N GLN A 176 0.17 -24.49 20.77
CA GLN A 176 -0.25 -25.89 20.96
C GLN A 176 0.64 -26.66 21.94
N ASP A 177 1.87 -26.18 22.15
CA ASP A 177 2.85 -26.68 23.10
C ASP A 177 2.58 -26.23 24.56
N GLY A 178 1.46 -25.56 24.80
CA GLY A 178 1.05 -25.05 26.11
C GLY A 178 1.83 -23.80 26.56
N ALA A 179 2.78 -23.31 25.75
CA ALA A 179 3.45 -22.05 26.05
C ALA A 179 2.49 -20.87 25.89
N SER A 180 2.72 -19.83 26.69
CA SER A 180 1.98 -18.58 26.58
C SER A 180 2.88 -17.37 26.75
N SER A 181 2.63 -16.32 25.98
CA SER A 181 3.25 -15.00 26.14
C SER A 181 2.16 -13.93 26.19
N SER A 182 2.49 -12.77 26.75
CA SER A 182 1.56 -11.64 26.84
C SER A 182 2.33 -10.36 26.60
N ASP A 183 1.96 -9.62 25.55
CA ASP A 183 2.67 -8.43 25.10
C ASP A 183 1.70 -7.39 24.52
N THR A 184 2.15 -6.15 24.37
CA THR A 184 1.47 -5.10 23.58
C THR A 184 2.22 -4.86 22.27
N CYS A 185 1.57 -4.24 21.28
CA CYS A 185 2.29 -3.78 20.10
C CYS A 185 3.15 -2.57 20.48
N GLY A 186 4.47 -2.74 20.53
CA GLY A 186 5.44 -1.70 20.87
C GLY A 186 5.92 -0.86 19.70
N LEU A 187 5.20 -0.86 18.57
CA LEU A 187 5.51 0.02 17.45
C LEU A 187 5.13 1.45 17.84
N ALA A 188 6.10 2.37 17.83
CA ALA A 188 5.82 3.78 18.00
C ALA A 188 4.96 4.27 16.82
N PRO A 189 3.94 5.11 17.05
CA PRO A 189 3.18 5.75 15.97
C PRO A 189 4.05 6.66 15.11
#